data_AF-A0A1H7DUL9-F1
#
_entry.id   AF-A0A1H7DUL9-F1
#
_cell.length_a   1.000
_cell.length_b   1.000
_cell.length_c   1.000
_cell.angle_alpha   90.00
_cell.angle_beta   90.00
_cell.angle_gamma   90.00
#
_symmetry.space_group_name_H-M   'P 1'
#
loop_
_entity.id
_entity.type
_entity.pdbx_description
1 polymer ?
#
loop_
_entity_poly.entity_id
_entity_poly.type
_entity_poly.pdbx_seq_one_letter_code
_entity_poly.pdbx_strand_id
1 'polypeptide(L)'
;MLEDDLPVTLMRLGLATFLGLVLGFERERHGHDAGLRTHGLVALSSGMLTLSALELVEQHGEGDPVRVIQGLAQAIGFIAGA
;
A
#
# COMPACT_ATOMS: atom_id res chain seq x y z
N MET A 1 12.49 -13.80 -13.76
CA MET A 1 12.47 -12.59 -12.90
C MET A 1 11.05 -12.28 -12.41
N LEU A 2 10.08 -11.85 -13.24
CA LEU A 2 8.67 -11.72 -12.80
C LEU A 2 8.02 -13.06 -12.35
N GLU A 3 8.47 -14.19 -12.89
CA GLU A 3 7.90 -15.52 -12.59
C GLU A 3 8.50 -16.16 -11.32
N ASP A 4 9.72 -15.77 -10.93
CA ASP A 4 10.43 -16.35 -9.77
C ASP A 4 9.99 -15.70 -8.44
N ASP A 5 9.59 -14.42 -8.47
CA ASP A 5 9.22 -13.63 -7.28
C ASP A 5 7.71 -13.37 -7.13
N LEU A 6 6.89 -13.90 -8.04
CA LEU A 6 5.43 -13.82 -7.95
C LEU A 6 4.87 -14.28 -6.59
N PRO A 7 5.29 -15.41 -5.98
CA PRO A 7 4.76 -15.83 -4.69
C PRO A 7 5.11 -14.85 -3.57
N VAL A 8 6.33 -14.28 -3.58
CA VAL A 8 6.77 -13.30 -2.58
C VAL A 8 5.99 -12.00 -2.74
N THR A 9 5.78 -11.55 -3.98
CA THR A 9 5.00 -10.35 -4.32
C THR A 9 3.56 -10.49 -3.84
N LEU A 10 2.90 -11.61 -4.17
CA LEU A 10 1.54 -11.89 -3.73
C LEU A 10 1.44 -12.00 -2.20
N MET A 11 2.44 -12.59 -1.54
CA MET A 11 2.48 -12.63 -0.07
C MET A 11 2.59 -11.23 0.54
N ARG A 12 3.46 -10.36 0.00
CA ARG A 12 3.62 -8.98 0.46
C ARG A 12 2.35 -8.17 0.27
N LEU A 13 1.71 -8.28 -0.90
CA LEU A 13 0.44 -7.60 -1.20
C LEU A 13 -0.70 -8.15 -0.35
N GLY A 14 -0.78 -9.46 -0.18
CA GLY A 14 -1.76 -10.12 0.67
C GLY A 14 -1.64 -9.70 2.13
N LEU A 15 -0.41 -9.68 2.67
CA LEU A 15 -0.15 -9.22 4.03
C LEU A 15 -0.46 -7.74 4.22
N ALA A 16 -0.05 -6.87 3.29
CA ALA A 16 -0.37 -5.45 3.33
C ALA A 16 -1.89 -5.21 3.34
N THR A 17 -2.61 -5.88 2.43
CA THR A 17 -4.07 -5.80 2.33
C THR A 17 -4.74 -6.31 3.60
N PHE A 18 -4.28 -7.45 4.13
CA PHE A 18 -4.81 -8.02 5.38
C PHE A 18 -4.65 -7.06 6.56
N LEU A 19 -3.47 -6.45 6.72
CA LEU A 19 -3.24 -5.44 7.76
C LEU A 19 -4.15 -4.21 7.58
N GLY A 20 -4.34 -3.76 6.32
CA GLY A 20 -5.29 -2.70 5.99
C GLY A 20 -6.74 -3.06 6.36
N LEU A 21 -7.17 -4.29 6.08
CA LEU A 21 -8.50 -4.78 6.46
C LEU A 21 -8.66 -4.86 7.99
N VAL A 22 -7.66 -5.35 8.72
CA VAL A 22 -7.69 -5.38 10.19
C VAL A 22 -7.86 -3.96 10.77
N LEU A 23 -7.12 -2.98 10.23
CA LEU A 23 -7.27 -1.57 10.63
C LEU A 23 -8.66 -1.02 10.27
N GLY A 24 -9.14 -1.30 9.05
CA GLY A 24 -10.44 -0.86 8.59
C GLY A 24 -11.60 -1.44 9.41
N PHE A 25 -11.46 -2.70 9.85
CA PHE A 25 -12.41 -3.35 10.74
C PHE A 25 -12.53 -2.64 12.09
N GLU A 26 -11.39 -2.32 12.69
CA GLU A 26 -11.36 -1.62 13.96
C GLU A 26 -12.02 -0.24 13.81
N ARG A 27 -11.71 0.48 12.72
CA ARG A 27 -12.29 1.81 12.46
C ARG A 27 -13.78 1.78 12.21
N GLU A 28 -14.26 0.79 11.47
CA GLU A 28 -15.70 0.60 11.21
C GLU A 28 -16.46 0.30 12.50
N ARG A 29 -15.88 -0.53 13.39
CA ARG A 29 -16.44 -0.81 14.71
C ARG A 29 -16.50 0.42 15.62
N HIS A 30 -15.55 1.34 15.49
CA HIS A 30 -15.51 2.61 16.23
C HIS A 30 -16.40 3.71 15.63
N GLY A 31 -17.13 3.41 14.55
CA GLY A 31 -18.08 4.35 13.93
C GLY A 31 -17.43 5.40 13.04
N HIS A 32 -16.22 5.17 12.53
CA HIS A 32 -15.60 6.04 11.54
C HIS A 32 -16.11 5.74 10.12
N ASP A 33 -16.26 6.78 9.29
CA ASP A 33 -16.75 6.67 7.91
C ASP A 33 -15.85 5.80 7.00
N ALA A 34 -14.53 5.80 7.24
CA ALA A 34 -13.59 4.97 6.51
C ALA A 34 -13.40 3.60 7.19
N GLY A 35 -14.10 2.58 6.68
CA GLY A 35 -14.10 1.20 7.19
C GLY A 35 -13.26 0.20 6.38
N LEU A 36 -13.65 -1.08 6.45
CA LEU A 36 -12.93 -2.23 5.86
C LEU A 36 -12.52 -2.03 4.40
N ARG A 37 -13.49 -1.68 3.53
CA ARG A 37 -13.27 -1.57 2.08
C ARG A 37 -12.23 -0.49 1.76
N THR A 38 -12.27 0.64 2.46
CA THR A 38 -11.41 1.78 2.22
C THR A 38 -9.96 1.46 2.59
N HIS A 39 -9.73 0.97 3.82
CA HIS A 39 -8.38 0.63 4.27
C HIS A 39 -7.77 -0.57 3.53
N GLY A 40 -8.59 -1.55 3.15
CA GLY A 40 -8.15 -2.66 2.30
C GLY A 40 -7.65 -2.20 0.93
N LEU A 41 -8.42 -1.35 0.24
CA LEU A 41 -8.01 -0.82 -1.08
C LEU A 41 -6.82 0.12 -1.00
N VAL A 42 -6.74 0.97 0.04
CA VAL A 42 -5.60 1.88 0.27
C VAL A 42 -4.33 1.09 0.56
N ALA A 43 -4.39 0.03 1.38
CA ALA A 43 -3.22 -0.78 1.67
C ALA A 43 -2.74 -1.58 0.45
N LEU A 44 -3.66 -2.15 -0.32
CA LEU A 44 -3.35 -2.86 -1.56
C LEU A 44 -2.67 -1.93 -2.58
N SER A 45 -3.25 -0.75 -2.83
CA SER A 45 -2.71 0.22 -3.81
C SER A 45 -1.35 0.77 -3.38
N SER A 46 -1.17 1.07 -2.09
CA SER A 46 0.10 1.51 -1.53
C SER A 46 1.19 0.44 -1.68
N GLY A 47 0.84 -0.83 -1.43
CA GLY A 47 1.72 -1.97 -1.65
C GLY A 47 2.13 -2.11 -3.11
N MET A 48 1.16 -2.09 -4.04
CA MET A 48 1.42 -2.17 -5.48
C MET A 48 2.34 -1.05 -5.96
N LEU A 49 2.05 0.21 -5.60
CA LEU A 49 2.86 1.35 -6.00
C LEU A 49 4.30 1.27 -5.48
N THR A 50 4.46 0.85 -4.22
CA THR A 50 5.80 0.71 -3.61
C THR A 50 6.60 -0.38 -4.30
N LEU A 51 6.00 -1.55 -4.56
CA LEU A 51 6.67 -2.64 -5.27
C LEU A 51 7.04 -2.26 -6.69
N SER A 52 6.12 -1.63 -7.43
CA SER A 52 6.40 -1.15 -8.79
C SER A 52 7.53 -0.12 -8.82
N ALA A 53 7.60 0.77 -7.83
CA ALA A 53 8.67 1.77 -7.75
C ALA A 53 10.04 1.14 -7.46
N LEU A 54 10.09 0.15 -6.58
CA LEU A 54 11.31 -0.60 -6.30
C LEU A 54 11.80 -1.36 -7.54
N GLU A 55 10.89 -2.06 -8.22
CA GLU A 55 11.19 -2.80 -9.45
C GLU A 55 11.69 -1.85 -10.56
N LEU A 56 11.06 -0.69 -10.71
CA LEU A 56 11.45 0.28 -11.74
C LEU A 56 12.87 0.80 -11.52
N VAL A 57 13.23 1.09 -10.26
CA VAL A 57 14.57 1.51 -9.86
C VAL A 57 15.59 0.38 -10.03
N GLU A 58 15.22 -0.85 -9.69
CA GLU A 58 16.08 -2.03 -9.89
C GLU A 58 16.37 -2.28 -11.38
N GLN A 59 15.36 -2.12 -12.26
CA GLN A 59 15.49 -2.34 -13.69
C GLN A 59 16.25 -1.24 -14.43
N HIS A 60 16.02 0.03 -14.07
CA HIS A 60 16.54 1.18 -14.81
C HIS A 60 17.74 1.84 -14.13
N GLY A 61 18.03 1.51 -12.88
CA GLY A 61 19.11 2.13 -12.08
C GLY A 61 18.88 3.61 -11.75
N GLU A 62 17.73 4.16 -12.14
CA GLU A 62 17.38 5.57 -11.99
C GLU A 62 16.07 5.71 -11.20
N GLY A 63 16.04 6.67 -10.27
CA GLY A 63 14.86 7.01 -9.48
C GLY A 63 15.12 7.00 -7.96
N ASP A 64 14.10 7.41 -7.21
CA ASP A 64 14.13 7.42 -5.74
C ASP A 64 12.81 6.83 -5.21
N PRO A 65 12.80 5.59 -4.72
CA PRO A 65 11.59 4.94 -4.21
C PRO A 65 11.07 5.61 -2.94
N VAL A 66 11.90 6.38 -2.22
CA VAL A 66 11.48 7.15 -1.05
C VAL A 66 10.45 8.22 -1.45
N ARG A 67 10.51 8.74 -2.68
CA ARG A 67 9.51 9.70 -3.18
C ARG A 67 8.10 9.11 -3.26
N VAL A 68 7.98 7.81 -3.53
CA VAL A 68 6.68 7.12 -3.51
C VAL A 68 6.14 7.04 -2.09
N ILE A 69 7.00 6.73 -1.12
CA ILE A 69 6.64 6.72 0.30
C ILE A 69 6.19 8.11 0.76
N GLN A 70 6.91 9.17 0.38
CA GLN A 70 6.54 10.55 0.67
C GLN A 70 5.18 10.93 0.07
N GLY A 71 4.94 10.56 -1.20
CA GLY A 71 3.67 10.80 -1.88
C GLY A 71 2.49 10.09 -1.22
N LEU A 72 2.69 8.82 -0.82
CA LEU A 72 1.70 8.04 -0.09
C LEU A 72 1.41 8.65 1.29
N ALA A 73 2.45 9.04 2.05
CA ALA A 73 2.29 9.70 3.34
C ALA A 73 1.51 11.01 3.22
N GLN A 74 1.79 11.82 2.18
CA GLN A 74 1.07 13.05 1.91
C GLN A 74 -0.41 12.79 1.55
N ALA A 75 -0.68 11.80 0.69
CA ALA A 75 -2.04 11.43 0.30
C ALA A 75 -2.88 10.94 1.51
N ILE A 76 -2.28 10.09 2.35
CA ILE A 76 -2.92 9.61 3.58
C ILE A 76 -3.15 10.77 4.55
N GLY A 77 -2.17 11.68 4.70
CA GLY A 77 -2.29 12.87 5.53
C GLY A 77 -3.43 13.81 5.09
N PHE A 78 -3.64 13.96 3.78
CA PHE A 78 -4.77 14.73 3.24
C PHE A 78 -6.13 14.09 3.59
N ILE A 79 -6.23 12.75 3.52
CA ILE A 79 -7.46 12.02 3.86
C ILE A 79 -7.75 12.03 5.36
N ALA A 80 -6.72 12.00 6.20
CA ALA A 80 -6.87 12.00 7.66
C ALA A 80 -7.09 13.40 8.25
N GLY A 81 -6.65 14.45 7.55
CA GLY A 81 -6.77 15.84 8.00
C GLY A 81 -8.02 16.58 7.50
N ALA A 82 -8.80 15.98 6.59
CA ALA A 82 -10.07 16.49 6.07
C ALA A 82 -11.27 15.84 6.78
#